data_AF-A0AAT9IUR6-F1
#
_entry.id   AF-A0AAT9IUR6-F1
#
_cell.length_a   1.000
_cell.length_b   1.000
_cell.length_c   1.000
_cell.angle_alpha   90.00
_cell.angle_beta   90.00
_cell.angle_gamma   90.00
#
_symmetry.space_group_name_H-M   'P 1'
#
loop_
_entity.id
_entity.type
_entity.pdbx_description
1 polymer ?
#
loop_
_entity_poly.entity_id
_entity_poly.type
_entity_poly.pdbx_seq_one_letter_code
_entity_poly.pdbx_strand_id
1 'polypeptide(L)'
;MNSSGLSYRQPEMRWMIISAIAALCLHGFCWFVTRVLWGDPNAVEETQRQMTLALTWMVCVLVMWKISLPPSRLHATLGVLMYALFVVTLGTAAALIKLVFVDGYGWGAELLKTFSMVGIMLFLTQMSLAVPSAILLQSLALKRMPQAQ
;
A
#
# COMPACT_ATOMS: atom_id res chain seq x y z
N MET A 1 -23.66 -3.44 21.98
CA MET A 1 -22.50 -4.26 21.55
C MET A 1 -21.24 -3.52 21.94
N ASN A 2 -20.57 -3.91 23.03
CA ASN A 2 -19.30 -3.30 23.45
C ASN A 2 -18.20 -3.73 22.47
N SER A 3 -17.99 -2.96 21.40
CA SER A 3 -16.88 -3.18 20.49
C SER A 3 -15.59 -2.81 21.23
N SER A 4 -14.82 -3.84 21.56
CA SER A 4 -13.43 -3.70 22.00
C SER A 4 -12.62 -3.16 20.81
N GLY A 5 -12.65 -1.83 20.65
CA GLY A 5 -11.99 -1.13 19.56
C GLY A 5 -10.48 -1.38 19.54
N LEU A 6 -9.84 -1.00 18.43
CA LEU A 6 -8.38 -1.00 18.36
C LEU A 6 -7.84 0.31 18.90
N SER A 7 -6.70 0.24 19.58
CA SER A 7 -5.92 1.40 20.00
C SER A 7 -4.46 1.23 19.59
N TYR A 8 -3.71 2.32 19.54
CA TYR A 8 -2.27 2.26 19.36
C TYR A 8 -1.58 1.56 20.54
N ARG A 9 -0.57 0.76 20.22
CA ARG A 9 0.34 0.24 21.26
C ARG A 9 1.16 1.39 21.86
N GLN A 10 1.38 1.33 23.16
CA GLN A 10 2.21 2.31 23.87
C GLN A 10 3.68 1.85 23.93
N PRO A 11 4.65 2.76 23.79
CA PRO A 11 4.50 4.16 23.39
C PRO A 11 4.21 4.32 21.89
N GLU A 12 3.24 5.15 21.54
CA GLU A 12 2.63 5.19 20.19
C GLU A 12 3.62 5.43 19.06
N MET A 13 4.43 6.49 19.15
CA MET A 13 5.37 6.85 18.08
C MET A 13 6.37 5.74 17.78
N ARG A 14 6.84 5.02 18.81
CA ARG A 14 7.78 3.91 18.61
C ARG A 14 7.12 2.78 17.83
N TRP A 15 5.90 2.39 18.21
CA TRP A 15 5.20 1.31 17.53
C TRP A 15 4.74 1.67 16.12
N MET A 16 4.42 2.94 15.86
CA MET A 16 4.15 3.43 14.50
C MET A 16 5.38 3.34 13.60
N ILE A 17 6.56 3.75 14.09
CA ILE A 17 7.80 3.68 13.32
C ILE A 17 8.20 2.22 13.07
N ILE A 18 8.17 1.38 14.11
CA ILE A 18 8.51 -0.05 13.99
C ILE A 18 7.57 -0.76 13.02
N SER A 19 6.26 -0.51 13.12
CA SER A 19 5.30 -1.13 12.22
C SER A 19 5.47 -0.68 10.78
N ALA A 20 5.72 0.62 10.54
CA ALA A 20 5.99 1.16 9.21
C ALA A 20 7.25 0.53 8.59
N ILE A 21 8.37 0.49 9.32
CA ILE A 21 9.62 -0.09 8.83
C ILE A 21 9.44 -1.58 8.53
N ALA A 22 8.84 -2.34 9.46
CA ALA A 22 8.64 -3.77 9.28
C ALA A 22 7.73 -4.08 8.09
N ALA A 23 6.62 -3.35 7.96
CA ALA A 23 5.71 -3.49 6.83
C ALA A 23 6.37 -3.10 5.50
N LEU A 24 7.19 -2.03 5.49
CA LEU A 24 7.91 -1.56 4.32
C LEU A 24 8.96 -2.58 3.85
N CYS A 25 9.74 -3.15 4.78
CA CYS A 25 10.69 -4.21 4.47
C CYS A 25 9.99 -5.46 3.92
N LEU A 26 8.87 -5.87 4.51
CA LEU A 26 8.09 -7.00 3.99
C LEU A 26 7.54 -6.69 2.59
N HIS A 27 7.02 -5.48 2.37
CA HIS A 27 6.51 -5.06 1.07
C HIS A 27 7.61 -5.09 -0.01
N GLY A 28 8.78 -4.52 0.31
CA GLY A 28 9.96 -4.56 -0.55
C GLY A 28 10.41 -5.99 -0.86
N PHE A 29 10.43 -6.87 0.15
CA PHE A 29 10.78 -8.28 -0.04
C PHE A 29 9.79 -8.99 -0.98
N CYS A 30 8.47 -8.81 -0.78
CA CYS A 30 7.44 -9.37 -1.65
C CYS A 30 7.61 -8.90 -3.11
N TRP A 31 7.89 -7.62 -3.32
CA TRP A 31 8.16 -7.08 -4.65
C TRP A 31 9.43 -7.62 -5.26
N PHE A 32 10.53 -7.62 -4.51
CA PHE A 32 11.82 -8.10 -4.98
C PHE A 32 11.73 -9.56 -5.45
N VAL A 33 11.17 -10.44 -4.61
CA VAL A 33 10.98 -11.85 -4.95
C VAL A 33 10.14 -11.99 -6.22
N THR A 34 9.03 -11.25 -6.31
CA THR A 34 8.14 -11.30 -7.48
C THR A 34 8.87 -10.86 -8.76
N ARG A 35 9.66 -9.77 -8.72
CA ARG A 35 10.41 -9.27 -9.88
C ARG A 35 11.55 -10.20 -10.29
N VAL A 36 12.26 -10.78 -9.32
CA VAL A 36 13.30 -11.79 -9.59
C VAL A 36 12.71 -13.03 -10.25
N LEU A 37 11.57 -13.52 -9.75
CA LEU A 37 10.87 -14.67 -10.36
C LEU A 37 10.35 -14.37 -11.76
N TRP A 38 10.06 -13.11 -12.08
CA TRP A 38 9.72 -12.66 -13.43
C TRP A 38 10.93 -12.48 -14.36
N GLY A 39 12.16 -12.62 -13.87
CA GLY A 39 13.37 -12.41 -14.66
C GLY A 39 13.58 -10.94 -15.04
N ASP A 40 13.06 -9.99 -14.25
CA ASP A 40 13.24 -8.56 -14.50
C ASP A 40 14.70 -8.13 -14.21
N PRO A 41 15.45 -7.64 -15.22
CA PRO A 41 16.82 -7.16 -15.01
C PRO A 41 16.90 -5.93 -14.08
N ASN A 42 15.79 -5.19 -13.94
CA ASN A 42 15.71 -3.98 -13.10
C ASN A 42 14.99 -4.23 -11.77
N ALA A 43 14.99 -5.48 -11.28
CA ALA A 43 14.23 -5.88 -10.09
C ALA A 43 14.52 -5.00 -8.86
N VAL A 44 15.76 -4.55 -8.68
CA VAL A 44 16.16 -3.69 -7.54
C VAL A 44 15.56 -2.30 -7.66
N GLU A 45 15.71 -1.65 -8.82
CA GLU A 45 15.19 -0.30 -9.06
C GLU A 45 13.66 -0.28 -8.92
N GLU A 46 12.99 -1.27 -9.52
CA GLU A 46 11.54 -1.37 -9.41
C GLU A 46 11.12 -1.62 -7.96
N THR A 47 11.83 -2.47 -7.22
CA THR A 47 11.54 -2.68 -5.78
C THR A 47 11.66 -1.37 -4.99
N GLN A 48 12.69 -0.57 -5.22
CA GLN A 48 12.87 0.73 -4.55
C GLN A 48 11.73 1.70 -4.88
N ARG A 49 11.30 1.73 -6.14
CA ARG A 49 10.14 2.53 -6.58
C ARG A 49 8.88 2.11 -5.84
N GLN A 50 8.65 0.80 -5.71
CA GLN A 50 7.48 0.26 -5.02
C GLN A 50 7.51 0.50 -3.52
N MET A 51 8.68 0.40 -2.89
CA MET A 51 8.87 0.78 -1.48
C MET A 51 8.56 2.27 -1.26
N THR A 52 8.95 3.15 -2.18
CA THR A 52 8.65 4.59 -2.07
C THR A 52 7.15 4.87 -2.13
N LEU A 53 6.45 4.22 -3.07
CA LEU A 53 4.99 4.28 -3.14
C LEU A 53 4.34 3.71 -1.88
N ALA A 54 4.91 2.62 -1.34
CA ALA A 54 4.41 1.97 -0.15
C ALA A 54 4.52 2.84 1.10
N LEU A 55 5.66 3.49 1.27
CA LEU A 55 5.87 4.42 2.37
C LEU A 55 4.80 5.52 2.40
N THR A 56 4.42 6.04 1.23
CA THR A 56 3.40 7.09 1.11
C THR A 56 2.07 6.63 1.71
N TRP A 57 1.52 5.50 1.26
CA TRP A 57 0.24 5.04 1.79
C TRP A 57 0.35 4.56 3.25
N MET A 58 1.48 3.99 3.68
CA MET A 58 1.69 3.57 5.07
C MET A 58 1.63 4.76 6.03
N VAL A 59 2.31 5.86 5.69
CA VAL A 59 2.28 7.10 6.49
C VAL A 59 0.87 7.67 6.53
N CYS A 60 0.18 7.76 5.39
CA CYS A 60 -1.21 8.23 5.35
C CYS A 60 -2.13 7.41 6.26
N VAL A 61 -2.04 6.08 6.22
CA VAL A 61 -2.82 5.18 7.06
C VAL A 61 -2.57 5.43 8.55
N LEU A 62 -1.30 5.52 8.94
CA LEU A 62 -0.91 5.73 10.33
C LEU A 62 -1.41 7.08 10.87
N VAL A 63 -1.34 8.13 10.06
CA VAL A 63 -1.91 9.44 10.40
C VAL A 63 -3.44 9.37 10.49
N MET A 64 -4.10 8.71 9.55
CA MET A 64 -5.57 8.60 9.52
C MET A 64 -6.11 7.81 10.72
N TRP A 65 -5.41 6.79 11.17
CA TRP A 65 -5.76 6.06 12.40
C TRP A 65 -5.60 6.91 13.67
N LYS A 66 -4.90 8.06 13.65
CA LYS A 66 -4.93 9.03 14.76
C LYS A 66 -6.23 9.82 14.80
N ILE A 67 -6.83 10.06 13.64
CA ILE A 67 -8.09 10.80 13.52
C ILE A 67 -9.26 9.87 13.84
N SER A 68 -9.26 8.67 13.25
CA SER A 68 -10.31 7.68 13.44
C SER A 68 -9.72 6.28 13.55
N LEU A 69 -9.77 5.72 14.75
CA LEU A 69 -9.26 4.37 15.02
C LEU A 69 -10.18 3.31 14.38
N PRO A 70 -9.61 2.27 13.76
CA PRO A 70 -10.41 1.24 13.12
C PRO A 70 -11.13 0.37 14.17
N PRO A 71 -12.41 0.01 13.96
CA PRO A 71 -13.18 -0.76 14.93
C PRO A 71 -12.76 -2.23 15.00
N SER A 72 -12.09 -2.75 13.96
CA SER A 72 -11.62 -4.14 13.90
C SER A 72 -10.37 -4.29 13.03
N ARG A 73 -9.70 -5.45 13.16
CA ARG A 73 -8.51 -5.82 12.38
C ARG A 73 -8.79 -5.86 10.88
N LEU A 74 -9.98 -6.34 10.50
CA LEU A 74 -10.42 -6.37 9.11
C LEU A 74 -10.59 -4.94 8.57
N HIS A 75 -11.24 -4.06 9.33
CA HIS A 75 -11.41 -2.65 8.92
C HIS A 75 -10.07 -1.93 8.82
N ALA A 76 -9.12 -2.19 9.73
CA ALA A 76 -7.78 -1.66 9.65
C ALA A 76 -7.07 -2.10 8.36
N THR A 77 -7.09 -3.40 8.07
CA THR A 77 -6.44 -3.99 6.89
C THR A 77 -7.07 -3.47 5.59
N LEU A 78 -8.41 -3.48 5.50
CA LEU A 78 -9.14 -2.94 4.34
C LEU A 78 -8.87 -1.45 4.16
N GLY A 79 -8.81 -0.68 5.25
CA GLY A 79 -8.41 0.73 5.21
C GLY A 79 -7.05 0.89 4.54
N VAL A 80 -6.05 0.12 4.98
CA VAL A 80 -4.70 0.15 4.38
C VAL A 80 -4.74 -0.14 2.88
N LEU A 81 -5.47 -1.18 2.47
CA LEU A 81 -5.62 -1.54 1.06
C LEU A 81 -6.32 -0.44 0.25
N MET A 82 -7.32 0.24 0.81
CA MET A 82 -7.98 1.38 0.16
C MET A 82 -7.04 2.58 0.00
N TYR A 83 -6.16 2.86 0.95
CA TYR A 83 -5.14 3.90 0.80
C TYR A 83 -4.10 3.52 -0.25
N ALA A 84 -3.64 2.27 -0.25
CA ALA A 84 -2.72 1.77 -1.27
C ALA A 84 -3.36 1.87 -2.67
N LEU A 85 -4.62 1.45 -2.79
CA LEU A 85 -5.43 1.56 -3.99
C LEU A 85 -5.52 3.01 -4.50
N PHE A 86 -5.81 3.95 -3.61
CA PHE A 86 -5.91 5.37 -3.94
C PHE A 86 -4.58 5.91 -4.47
N VAL A 87 -3.47 5.64 -3.79
CA VAL A 87 -2.13 6.09 -4.22
C VAL A 87 -1.72 5.47 -5.55
N VAL A 88 -2.00 4.18 -5.77
CA VAL A 88 -1.72 3.51 -7.05
C VAL A 88 -2.54 4.15 -8.19
N THR A 89 -3.83 4.41 -7.96
CA THR A 89 -4.71 5.03 -8.96
C THR A 89 -4.23 6.43 -9.36
N LEU A 90 -3.83 7.24 -8.37
CA LEU A 90 -3.22 8.55 -8.61
C LEU A 90 -1.92 8.44 -9.42
N GLY A 91 -1.06 7.48 -9.09
CA GLY A 91 0.18 7.22 -9.83
C GLY A 91 -0.09 6.80 -11.28
N THR A 92 -1.11 5.95 -11.52
CA THR A 92 -1.53 5.55 -12.86
C THR A 92 -2.08 6.75 -13.65
N ALA A 93 -2.91 7.59 -13.05
CA ALA A 93 -3.40 8.80 -13.70
C ALA A 93 -2.25 9.75 -14.08
N ALA A 94 -1.29 9.96 -13.17
CA ALA A 94 -0.12 10.80 -13.44
C ALA A 94 0.75 10.22 -14.58
N ALA A 95 0.94 8.90 -14.64
CA ALA A 95 1.66 8.24 -15.72
C ALA A 95 0.97 8.42 -17.08
N LEU A 96 -0.37 8.31 -17.12
CA LEU A 96 -1.14 8.54 -18.34
C LEU A 96 -1.02 9.98 -18.82
N ILE A 97 -1.14 10.95 -17.90
CA ILE A 97 -0.98 12.38 -18.22
C ILE A 97 0.41 12.65 -18.78
N LYS A 98 1.47 12.10 -18.18
CA LYS A 98 2.83 12.25 -18.69
C LYS A 98 2.95 11.71 -20.12
N LEU A 99 2.51 10.49 -20.36
CA LEU A 99 2.60 9.84 -21.69
C LEU A 99 1.93 10.69 -22.78
N VAL A 100 0.75 11.21 -22.48
CA VAL A 100 -0.05 11.98 -23.44
C VAL A 100 0.52 13.38 -23.66
N PHE A 101 0.75 14.12 -22.58
CA PHE A 101 0.98 15.57 -22.65
C PHE A 101 2.46 15.95 -22.64
N VAL A 102 3.33 15.10 -22.09
CA VAL A 102 4.78 15.35 -22.03
C VAL A 102 5.49 14.59 -23.12
N ASP A 103 5.18 13.30 -23.26
CA ASP A 103 5.87 12.42 -24.22
C ASP A 103 5.21 12.44 -25.61
N GLY A 104 4.09 13.18 -25.76
CA GLY A 104 3.43 13.43 -27.05
C GLY A 104 2.76 12.21 -27.67
N TYR A 105 2.48 11.17 -26.88
CA TYR A 105 1.82 9.97 -27.39
C TYR A 105 0.36 10.28 -27.75
N GLY A 106 -0.03 9.97 -28.99
CA GLY A 106 -1.39 10.24 -29.46
C GLY A 106 -2.45 9.47 -28.67
N TRP A 107 -3.60 10.09 -28.42
CA TRP A 107 -4.80 9.45 -27.85
C TRP A 107 -5.39 8.44 -28.84
N GLY A 108 -4.75 7.29 -29.00
CA GLY A 108 -5.20 6.17 -29.82
C GLY A 108 -5.89 5.08 -29.00
N ALA A 109 -6.79 4.33 -29.64
CA ALA A 109 -7.44 3.17 -29.04
C ALA A 109 -6.43 2.09 -28.58
N GLU A 110 -5.30 1.98 -29.29
CA GLU A 110 -4.22 1.05 -28.96
C GLU A 110 -3.48 1.43 -27.68
N LEU A 111 -3.17 2.73 -27.48
CA LEU A 111 -2.58 3.23 -26.24
C LEU A 111 -3.51 2.93 -25.06
N LEU A 112 -4.81 3.24 -25.20
CA LEU A 112 -5.79 3.01 -24.14
C LEU A 112 -5.94 1.52 -23.82
N LYS A 113 -5.92 0.65 -24.83
CA LYS A 113 -5.99 -0.81 -24.65
C LYS A 113 -4.76 -1.36 -23.93
N THR A 114 -3.55 -1.00 -24.36
CA THR A 114 -2.31 -1.48 -23.75
C THR A 114 -2.16 -0.93 -22.34
N PHE A 115 -2.43 0.37 -22.15
CA PHE A 115 -2.36 1.03 -20.85
C PHE A 115 -3.37 0.45 -19.85
N SER A 116 -4.61 0.18 -20.29
CA SER A 116 -5.61 -0.46 -19.42
C SER A 116 -5.25 -1.90 -19.07
N MET A 117 -4.80 -2.71 -20.04
CA MET A 117 -4.46 -4.11 -19.78
C MET A 117 -3.25 -4.25 -18.84
N VAL A 118 -2.17 -3.51 -19.13
CA VAL A 118 -0.98 -3.48 -18.26
C VAL A 118 -1.31 -2.83 -16.92
N GLY A 119 -2.12 -1.77 -16.93
CA GLY A 119 -2.59 -1.08 -15.73
C GLY A 119 -3.36 -2.00 -14.79
N ILE A 120 -4.31 -2.79 -15.30
CA ILE A 120 -5.09 -3.75 -14.51
C ILE A 120 -4.18 -4.84 -13.92
N MET A 121 -3.24 -5.38 -14.70
CA MET A 121 -2.32 -6.41 -14.20
C MET A 121 -1.40 -5.88 -13.10
N LEU A 122 -0.84 -4.67 -13.32
CA LEU A 122 -0.04 -3.99 -12.30
C LEU A 122 -0.86 -3.70 -11.06
N PHE A 123 -2.11 -3.26 -11.23
CA PHE A 123 -3.04 -3.00 -10.14
C PHE A 123 -3.30 -4.25 -9.30
N LEU A 124 -3.61 -5.37 -9.94
CA LEU A 124 -3.84 -6.64 -9.24
C LEU A 124 -2.57 -7.08 -8.49
N THR A 125 -1.42 -6.97 -9.14
CA THR A 125 -0.12 -7.28 -8.52
C THR A 125 0.13 -6.42 -7.28
N GLN A 126 -0.07 -5.10 -7.39
CA GLN A 126 0.05 -4.16 -6.27
C GLN A 126 -0.82 -4.56 -5.09
N MET A 127 -2.09 -4.85 -5.36
CA MET A 127 -3.05 -5.19 -4.30
C MET A 127 -2.72 -6.53 -3.65
N SER A 128 -2.37 -7.55 -4.43
CA SER A 128 -1.95 -8.85 -3.88
C SER A 128 -0.70 -8.73 -3.01
N LEU A 129 0.31 -7.97 -3.45
CA LEU A 129 1.57 -7.81 -2.71
C LEU A 129 1.44 -6.82 -1.53
N ALA A 130 0.43 -5.96 -1.50
CA ALA A 130 0.15 -5.07 -0.37
C ALA A 130 -0.49 -5.79 0.82
N VAL A 131 -1.22 -6.89 0.61
CA VAL A 131 -1.94 -7.62 1.66
C VAL A 131 -1.04 -8.04 2.83
N PRO A 132 0.11 -8.72 2.62
CA PRO A 132 0.98 -9.14 3.72
C PRO A 132 1.49 -7.95 4.55
N SER A 133 1.93 -6.89 3.88
CA SER A 133 2.39 -5.66 4.54
C SER A 133 1.27 -4.94 5.30
N ALA A 134 0.04 -4.93 4.78
CA ALA A 134 -1.11 -4.33 5.44
C ALA A 134 -1.48 -5.07 6.74
N ILE A 135 -1.47 -6.40 6.70
CA ILE A 135 -1.71 -7.26 7.86
C ILE A 135 -0.61 -7.02 8.91
N LEU A 136 0.66 -7.01 8.49
CA LEU A 136 1.78 -6.78 9.39
C LEU A 136 1.70 -5.39 10.04
N LEU A 137 1.47 -4.34 9.24
CA LEU A 137 1.37 -2.96 9.71
C LEU A 137 0.34 -2.82 10.84
N GLN A 138 -0.89 -3.28 10.60
CA GLN A 138 -1.95 -3.17 11.60
C GLN A 138 -1.68 -4.06 12.82
N SER A 139 -1.13 -5.26 12.64
CA SER A 139 -0.85 -6.21 13.74
C SER A 139 0.17 -5.67 14.75
N LEU A 140 1.16 -4.92 14.26
CA LEU A 140 2.21 -4.30 15.06
C LEU A 140 1.76 -2.97 15.64
N ALA A 141 1.15 -2.10 14.83
CA ALA A 141 0.77 -0.75 15.25
C ALA A 141 -0.36 -0.76 16.30
N LEU A 142 -1.35 -1.63 16.11
CA LEU A 142 -2.60 -1.61 16.86
C LEU A 142 -2.69 -2.80 17.83
N LYS A 143 -3.40 -2.58 18.94
CA LYS A 143 -3.76 -3.55 19.99
C LYS A 143 -5.26 -3.49 20.23
N ARG A 144 -5.88 -4.61 20.63
CA ARG A 144 -7.28 -4.64 21.05
C ARG A 144 -7.40 -4.05 22.46
N MET A 145 -8.36 -3.14 22.67
CA MET A 145 -8.63 -2.60 24.00
C MET A 145 -9.16 -3.72 24.93
N PRO A 146 -8.77 -3.73 26.22
CA PRO A 146 -9.36 -4.65 27.20
C PRO A 146 -10.88 -4.45 27.26
N GLN A 147 -11.64 -5.53 27.31
CA GLN A 147 -13.07 -5.45 27.63
C GLN A 147 -13.18 -5.04 29.11
N ALA A 148 -13.88 -3.94 29.39
CA ALA A 148 -14.35 -3.68 30.74
C ALA A 148 -15.28 -4.84 31.12
N GLN A 149 -14.87 -5.62 32.12
CA GLN A 149 -15.66 -6.70 32.71
C GLN A 149 -16.80 -6.11 33.53
#